data_AF-D5RB78-F1
#
_entry.id   AF-D5RB78-F1
#
_cell.length_a   1.000
_cell.length_b   1.000
_cell.length_c   1.000
_cell.angle_alpha   90.00
_cell.angle_beta   90.00
_cell.angle_gamma   90.00
#
_symmetry.space_group_name_H-M   'P 1'
#
loop_
_entity.id
_entity.type
_entity.pdbx_description
1 polymer ?
#
loop_
_entity_poly.entity_id
_entity_poly.type
_entity_poly.pdbx_seq_one_letter_code
_entity_poly.pdbx_strand_id
1 'polypeptide(L)'
;MALDTVCYSVWIALLLLMVRYSSKWDNATKADTSKLQAVADAAAKEVEKEKKTASAADWIFLIGISLMVSAVSQMVGAHLQNAFASVGLEVFDKGTMTTVFVTILGLVCALTPLGKLPAVEELSTVYLYAVVSLLASTASVVDLLTAPMWIVYGLFILAIHVALMFVLSKMFHWDLCMVSTASLANIGGSASAPIVASAYNPSYAGIGVLMGVLGAAVGNFFGIGIGQILKMLS
;
A
#
# COMPACT_ATOMS: atom_id res chain seq x y z
N MET A 1 -11.15 3.67 13.40
CA MET A 1 -10.17 2.57 13.57
C MET A 1 -10.80 1.20 13.33
N ALA A 2 -11.72 0.70 14.17
CA ALA A 2 -12.32 -0.63 13.95
C ALA A 2 -13.09 -0.76 12.62
N LEU A 3 -13.88 0.27 12.25
CA LEU A 3 -14.60 0.31 10.97
C LEU A 3 -13.66 0.28 9.76
N ASP A 4 -12.57 1.06 9.81
CA ASP A 4 -11.62 1.20 8.71
C ASP A 4 -10.92 -0.14 8.44
N THR A 5 -10.46 -0.81 9.51
CA THR A 5 -9.79 -2.12 9.43
C THR A 5 -10.74 -3.20 8.88
N VAL A 6 -12.01 -3.18 9.27
CA VAL A 6 -12.99 -4.16 8.80
C VAL A 6 -13.39 -3.90 7.34
N CYS A 7 -13.72 -2.66 6.99
CA CYS A 7 -14.05 -2.29 5.61
C CYS A 7 -12.88 -2.65 4.68
N TYR A 8 -11.65 -2.39 5.11
CA TYR A 8 -10.44 -2.76 4.40
C TYR A 8 -10.27 -4.27 4.23
N SER A 9 -10.47 -5.06 5.29
CA SER A 9 -10.35 -6.53 5.25
C SER A 9 -11.39 -7.15 4.30
N VAL A 10 -12.63 -6.66 4.37
CA VAL A 10 -13.70 -7.05 3.44
C VAL A 10 -13.35 -6.62 2.02
N TRP A 11 -12.78 -5.44 1.84
CA TRP A 11 -12.40 -4.91 0.53
C TRP A 11 -11.31 -5.75 -0.16
N ILE A 12 -10.25 -6.13 0.56
CA ILE A 12 -9.23 -7.06 0.03
C ILE A 12 -9.89 -8.37 -0.41
N ALA A 13 -10.72 -8.97 0.43
CA ALA A 13 -11.38 -10.23 0.12
C ALA A 13 -12.26 -10.12 -1.14
N LEU A 14 -13.00 -9.02 -1.29
CA LEU A 14 -13.81 -8.75 -2.48
C LEU A 14 -12.96 -8.57 -3.74
N LEU A 15 -11.85 -7.83 -3.67
CA LEU A 15 -10.95 -7.62 -4.80
C LEU A 15 -10.26 -8.93 -5.24
N LEU A 16 -9.79 -9.74 -4.29
CA LEU A 16 -9.23 -11.07 -4.58
C LEU A 16 -10.29 -11.99 -5.23
N LEU A 17 -11.55 -11.90 -4.79
CA LEU A 17 -12.65 -12.62 -5.42
C LEU A 17 -13.04 -12.06 -6.80
N MET A 18 -12.75 -10.79 -7.09
CA MET A 18 -12.96 -10.17 -8.40
C MET A 18 -11.87 -10.54 -9.42
N VAL A 19 -10.70 -11.02 -8.98
CA VAL A 19 -9.61 -11.47 -9.87
C VAL A 19 -10.11 -12.49 -10.90
N ARG A 20 -10.94 -13.46 -10.49
CA ARG A 20 -11.54 -14.47 -11.39
C ARG A 20 -12.52 -13.89 -12.43
N TYR A 21 -12.96 -12.64 -12.26
CA TYR A 21 -13.85 -11.95 -13.19
C TYR A 21 -13.14 -10.86 -14.01
N SER A 22 -11.79 -10.81 -13.96
CA SER A 22 -10.95 -9.86 -14.71
C SER A 22 -11.38 -9.72 -16.17
N SER A 23 -11.48 -10.84 -16.90
CA SER A 23 -11.87 -10.85 -18.32
C SER A 23 -13.21 -10.16 -18.60
N LYS A 24 -14.20 -10.25 -17.70
CA LYS A 24 -15.49 -9.57 -17.88
C LYS A 24 -15.36 -8.06 -17.68
N TRP A 25 -14.57 -7.63 -16.70
CA TRP A 25 -14.29 -6.23 -16.45
C TRP A 25 -13.49 -5.62 -17.60
N ASP A 26 -12.41 -6.27 -17.99
CA ASP A 26 -11.49 -5.80 -19.05
C ASP A 26 -12.23 -5.66 -20.39
N ASN A 27 -13.16 -6.57 -20.69
CA ASN A 27 -14.04 -6.44 -21.86
C ASN A 27 -15.04 -5.28 -21.73
N ALA A 28 -15.56 -5.01 -20.53
CA ALA A 28 -16.51 -3.93 -20.28
C ALA A 28 -15.84 -2.54 -20.32
N THR A 29 -14.57 -2.44 -19.91
CA THR A 29 -13.76 -1.21 -19.94
C THR A 29 -12.94 -1.06 -21.22
N LYS A 30 -12.96 -2.08 -22.10
CA LYS A 30 -12.11 -2.17 -23.30
C LYS A 30 -10.64 -1.96 -22.97
N ALA A 31 -10.19 -2.59 -21.88
CA ALA A 31 -8.86 -2.38 -21.35
C ALA A 31 -7.76 -2.84 -22.32
N ASP A 32 -6.70 -2.04 -22.44
CA ASP A 32 -5.49 -2.40 -23.17
C ASP A 32 -4.42 -2.90 -22.19
N THR A 33 -4.37 -4.22 -22.01
CA THR A 33 -3.40 -4.88 -21.12
C THR A 33 -1.99 -4.94 -21.71
N SER A 34 -1.80 -4.60 -22.99
CA SER A 34 -0.51 -4.75 -23.68
C SER A 34 0.61 -3.91 -23.04
N LYS A 35 0.27 -2.71 -22.55
CA LYS A 35 1.22 -1.81 -21.90
C LYS A 35 1.63 -2.31 -20.52
N LEU A 36 0.67 -2.80 -19.74
CA LEU A 36 0.95 -3.38 -18.42
C LEU A 36 1.81 -4.63 -18.56
N GLN A 37 1.49 -5.48 -19.54
CA GLN A 37 2.26 -6.67 -19.87
C GLN A 37 3.70 -6.30 -20.28
N ALA A 38 3.90 -5.30 -21.13
CA ALA A 38 5.24 -4.88 -21.56
C ALA A 38 6.10 -4.35 -20.39
N VAL A 39 5.50 -3.57 -19.48
CA VAL A 39 6.18 -3.07 -18.27
C VAL A 39 6.49 -4.23 -17.32
N ALA A 40 5.56 -5.15 -17.14
CA ALA A 40 5.75 -6.33 -16.31
C ALA A 40 6.81 -7.27 -16.86
N ASP A 41 6.83 -7.51 -18.18
CA ASP A 41 7.82 -8.36 -18.83
C ASP A 41 9.21 -7.73 -18.77
N ALA A 42 9.31 -6.40 -18.87
CA ALA A 42 10.55 -5.66 -18.66
C ALA A 42 11.03 -5.77 -17.20
N ALA A 43 10.13 -5.58 -16.23
CA ALA A 43 10.44 -5.73 -14.81
C ALA A 43 10.85 -7.17 -14.47
N ALA A 44 10.11 -8.16 -14.96
CA ALA A 44 10.40 -9.58 -14.77
C ALA A 44 11.75 -9.97 -15.38
N LYS A 45 12.11 -9.44 -16.56
CA LYS A 45 13.43 -9.67 -17.17
C LYS A 45 14.59 -9.09 -16.35
N GLU A 46 14.39 -7.95 -15.71
CA GLU A 46 15.41 -7.38 -14.82
C GLU A 46 15.54 -8.18 -13.53
N VAL A 47 14.44 -8.66 -12.96
CA VAL A 47 14.44 -9.55 -11.78
C VAL A 47 15.05 -10.92 -12.11
N GLU A 48 14.75 -11.51 -13.27
CA GLU A 48 15.32 -12.78 -13.70
C GLU A 48 16.83 -12.73 -13.92
N LYS A 49 17.36 -11.61 -14.43
CA LYS A 49 18.82 -11.39 -14.55
C LYS A 49 19.50 -11.26 -13.18
N GLU A 50 18.75 -10.86 -12.15
CA GLU A 50 19.25 -10.64 -10.80
C GLU A 50 18.92 -11.79 -9.82
N LYS A 51 18.41 -12.95 -10.29
CA LYS A 51 18.19 -14.16 -9.47
C LYS A 51 19.52 -14.69 -8.89
N LYS A 52 19.99 -14.05 -7.82
CA LYS A 52 21.01 -14.56 -6.93
C LYS A 52 20.30 -15.35 -5.84
N THR A 53 20.71 -16.60 -5.65
CA THR A 53 20.23 -17.43 -4.54
C THR A 53 20.56 -16.72 -3.22
N ALA A 54 19.54 -16.39 -2.44
CA ALA A 54 19.74 -15.72 -1.16
C ALA A 54 20.47 -16.63 -0.16
N SER A 55 21.50 -16.09 0.49
CA SER A 55 22.17 -16.74 1.60
C SER A 55 21.48 -16.37 2.92
N ALA A 56 21.64 -17.20 3.96
CA ALA A 56 21.21 -16.88 5.32
C ALA A 56 21.81 -15.55 5.82
N ALA A 57 23.02 -15.20 5.36
CA ALA A 57 23.65 -13.93 5.68
C ALA A 57 22.88 -12.72 5.10
N ASP A 58 22.33 -12.84 3.89
CA ASP A 58 21.56 -11.79 3.24
C ASP A 58 20.24 -11.53 3.98
N TRP A 59 19.58 -12.61 4.40
CA TRP A 59 18.39 -12.55 5.25
C TRP A 59 18.65 -11.85 6.59
N ILE A 60 19.71 -12.26 7.30
CA ILE A 60 20.08 -11.65 8.59
C ILE A 60 20.44 -10.17 8.40
N PHE A 61 21.18 -9.84 7.34
CA PHE A 61 21.56 -8.47 7.02
C PHE A 61 20.34 -7.59 6.72
N LEU A 62 19.40 -8.07 5.90
CA LEU A 62 18.18 -7.34 5.54
C LEU A 62 17.23 -7.18 6.73
N ILE A 63 17.09 -8.19 7.58
CA ILE A 63 16.32 -8.07 8.83
C ILE A 63 16.99 -7.03 9.74
N GLY A 64 18.30 -7.12 9.93
CA GLY A 64 19.08 -6.18 10.74
C GLY A 64 18.94 -4.73 10.28
N ILE A 65 19.09 -4.47 8.97
CA ILE A 65 18.96 -3.12 8.42
C ILE A 65 17.52 -2.61 8.54
N SER A 66 16.51 -3.47 8.33
CA SER A 66 15.10 -3.08 8.47
C SER A 66 14.73 -2.68 9.91
N LEU A 67 15.25 -3.41 10.91
CA LEU A 67 15.05 -3.08 12.33
C LEU A 67 15.80 -1.81 12.72
N MET A 68 17.03 -1.63 12.24
CA MET A 68 17.81 -0.41 12.47
C MET A 68 17.09 0.81 11.89
N VAL A 69 16.61 0.72 10.64
CA VAL A 69 15.84 1.79 10.00
C VAL A 69 14.56 2.10 10.78
N SER A 70 13.85 1.09 11.27
CA SER A 70 12.66 1.27 12.12
C SER A 70 13.01 2.05 13.40
N ALA A 71 14.06 1.64 14.13
CA ALA A 71 14.49 2.30 15.36
C ALA A 71 14.93 3.75 15.12
N VAL A 72 15.73 4.00 14.08
CA VAL A 72 16.15 5.35 13.69
C VAL A 72 14.94 6.21 13.31
N SER A 73 13.98 5.67 12.56
CA SER A 73 12.77 6.41 12.15
C SER A 73 11.88 6.78 13.34
N GLN A 74 11.79 5.91 14.35
CA GLN A 74 11.06 6.21 15.58
C GLN A 74 11.76 7.26 16.44
N MET A 75 13.10 7.23 16.49
CA MET A 75 13.92 8.21 17.19
C MET A 75 13.82 9.58 16.50
N VAL A 76 14.01 9.63 15.19
CA VAL A 76 13.91 10.84 14.38
C VAL A 76 12.51 11.42 14.43
N GLY A 77 11.46 10.60 14.36
CA GLY A 77 10.07 11.05 14.51
C GLY A 77 9.80 11.68 15.88
N ALA A 78 10.38 11.16 16.97
CA ALA A 78 10.27 11.75 18.30
C ALA A 78 11.03 13.09 18.41
N HIS A 79 12.23 13.20 17.82
CA HIS A 79 13.00 14.45 17.81
C HIS A 79 12.34 15.53 16.94
N LEU A 80 11.83 15.15 15.75
CA LEU A 80 11.09 16.04 14.87
C LEU A 80 9.80 16.52 15.54
N GLN A 81 9.05 15.65 16.20
CA GLN A 81 7.86 16.05 16.97
C GLN A 81 8.20 17.16 17.97
N ASN A 82 9.27 17.02 18.75
CA ASN A 82 9.67 18.03 19.73
C ASN A 82 10.07 19.36 19.06
N ALA A 83 10.68 19.31 17.88
CA ALA A 83 11.04 20.49 17.10
C ALA A 83 9.85 21.17 16.41
N PHE A 84 8.80 20.43 16.05
CA PHE A 84 7.58 20.99 15.44
C PHE A 84 6.55 21.44 16.48
N ALA A 85 6.52 20.81 17.65
CA ALA A 85 5.73 21.23 18.81
C ALA A 85 6.15 22.63 19.29
N SER A 86 7.44 22.97 19.22
CA SER A 86 7.94 24.31 19.58
C SER A 86 7.57 25.41 18.57
N VAL A 87 7.07 25.04 17.39
CA VAL A 87 6.62 25.95 16.31
C VAL A 87 5.07 26.01 16.23
N GLY A 88 4.35 25.30 17.11
CA GLY A 88 2.88 25.29 17.15
C GLY A 88 2.21 24.41 16.08
N LEU A 89 2.98 23.56 15.41
CA LEU A 89 2.52 22.66 14.35
C LEU A 89 2.15 21.27 14.92
N GLU A 90 1.14 21.21 15.79
CA GLU A 90 0.66 19.98 16.47
C GLU A 90 0.18 18.86 15.54
N VAL A 91 -0.06 19.16 14.25
CA VAL A 91 -0.44 18.17 13.23
C VAL A 91 0.74 17.24 12.88
N PHE A 92 1.97 17.62 13.20
CA PHE A 92 3.19 16.85 12.97
C PHE A 92 3.54 16.03 14.21
N ASP A 93 2.64 15.13 14.60
CA ASP A 93 2.85 14.22 15.74
C ASP A 93 3.94 13.17 15.45
N LYS A 94 4.34 12.42 16.49
CA LYS A 94 5.39 11.39 16.37
C LYS A 94 5.08 10.39 15.25
N GLY A 95 3.83 9.93 15.19
CA GLY A 95 3.39 8.95 14.21
C GLY A 95 3.58 9.46 12.79
N THR A 96 3.03 10.65 12.51
CA THR A 96 3.11 11.31 11.20
C THR A 96 4.56 11.56 10.79
N MET A 97 5.41 12.02 11.70
CA MET A 97 6.83 12.28 11.42
C MET A 97 7.65 11.03 11.20
N THR A 98 7.41 9.98 11.99
CA THR A 98 8.01 8.67 11.73
C THR A 98 7.57 8.13 10.36
N THR A 99 6.29 8.24 10.01
CA THR A 99 5.77 7.73 8.73
C THR A 99 6.35 8.52 7.54
N VAL A 100 6.33 9.85 7.57
CA VAL A 100 6.91 10.65 6.47
C VAL A 100 8.40 10.36 6.30
N PHE A 101 9.14 10.30 7.42
CA PHE A 101 10.58 10.01 7.38
C PHE A 101 10.87 8.62 6.81
N VAL A 102 10.17 7.57 7.30
CA VAL A 102 10.41 6.20 6.81
C VAL A 102 9.99 6.04 5.36
N THR A 103 8.96 6.75 4.89
CA THR A 103 8.56 6.75 3.48
C THR A 103 9.63 7.38 2.58
N ILE A 104 10.17 8.54 2.95
CA ILE A 104 11.24 9.20 2.19
C ILE A 104 12.50 8.33 2.18
N LEU A 105 12.91 7.84 3.36
CA LEU A 105 14.11 7.01 3.49
C LEU A 105 13.95 5.68 2.74
N GLY A 106 12.79 5.06 2.81
CA GLY A 106 12.45 3.85 2.04
C GLY A 106 12.52 4.08 0.53
N LEU A 107 11.99 5.21 0.02
CA LEU A 107 12.08 5.59 -1.39
C LEU A 107 13.53 5.81 -1.84
N VAL A 108 14.32 6.53 -1.05
CA VAL A 108 15.75 6.74 -1.34
C VAL A 108 16.49 5.39 -1.34
N CYS A 109 16.28 4.55 -0.32
CA CYS A 109 16.89 3.23 -0.26
C CYS A 109 16.48 2.31 -1.42
N ALA A 110 15.22 2.39 -1.88
CA ALA A 110 14.74 1.62 -3.03
C ALA A 110 15.45 2.01 -4.34
N LEU A 111 15.90 3.26 -4.47
CA LEU A 111 16.68 3.73 -5.62
C LEU A 111 18.18 3.41 -5.53
N THR A 112 18.66 2.91 -4.38
CA THR A 112 20.06 2.53 -4.15
C THR A 112 20.28 1.03 -4.35
N PRO A 113 21.55 0.55 -4.38
CA PRO A 113 21.85 -0.88 -4.53
C PRO A 113 21.25 -1.77 -3.43
N LEU A 114 20.82 -1.19 -2.30
CA LEU A 114 20.11 -1.90 -1.23
C LEU A 114 18.80 -2.53 -1.71
N GLY A 115 18.09 -1.89 -2.66
CA GLY A 115 16.87 -2.43 -3.24
C GLY A 115 17.09 -3.63 -4.18
N LYS A 116 18.36 -3.91 -4.54
CA LYS A 116 18.77 -5.01 -5.43
C LYS A 116 19.43 -6.16 -4.69
N LEU A 117 19.39 -6.16 -3.35
CA LEU A 117 19.97 -7.24 -2.57
C LEU A 117 19.16 -8.53 -2.73
N PRO A 118 19.82 -9.70 -2.74
CA PRO A 118 19.14 -10.98 -2.66
C PRO A 118 18.27 -11.05 -1.38
N ALA A 119 17.14 -11.75 -1.43
CA ALA A 119 16.09 -11.84 -0.39
C ALA A 119 15.20 -10.60 -0.13
N VAL A 120 15.37 -9.48 -0.84
CA VAL A 120 14.48 -8.30 -0.66
C VAL A 120 13.01 -8.65 -0.96
N GLU A 121 12.74 -9.37 -2.05
CA GLU A 121 11.38 -9.75 -2.46
C GLU A 121 10.75 -10.79 -1.51
N GLU A 122 11.54 -11.78 -1.09
CA GLU A 122 11.10 -12.82 -0.16
C GLU A 122 10.78 -12.22 1.22
N LEU A 123 11.67 -11.36 1.75
CA LEU A 123 11.47 -10.69 3.04
C LEU A 123 10.30 -9.71 3.01
N SER A 124 10.13 -8.96 1.92
CA SER A 124 8.99 -8.07 1.71
C SER A 124 7.67 -8.86 1.77
N THR A 125 7.62 -10.02 1.12
CA THR A 125 6.45 -10.91 1.12
C THR A 125 6.16 -11.45 2.54
N VAL A 126 7.19 -11.84 3.29
CA VAL A 126 7.02 -12.33 4.68
C VAL A 126 6.49 -11.22 5.60
N TYR A 127 7.11 -10.03 5.59
CA TYR A 127 6.65 -8.89 6.38
C TYR A 127 5.23 -8.48 6.02
N LEU A 128 4.90 -8.54 4.74
CA LEU A 128 3.57 -8.27 4.25
C LEU A 128 2.53 -9.23 4.85
N TYR A 129 2.77 -10.53 4.80
CA TYR A 129 1.87 -11.50 5.42
C TYR A 129 1.79 -11.35 6.94
N ALA A 130 2.89 -11.01 7.61
CA ALA A 130 2.89 -10.73 9.04
C ALA A 130 1.99 -9.52 9.39
N VAL A 131 2.10 -8.42 8.64
CA VAL A 131 1.26 -7.22 8.84
C VAL A 131 -0.21 -7.53 8.56
N VAL A 132 -0.53 -8.25 7.48
CA VAL A 132 -1.90 -8.64 7.17
C VAL A 132 -2.48 -9.53 8.27
N SER A 133 -1.72 -10.51 8.76
CA SER A 133 -2.12 -11.37 9.88
C SER A 133 -2.35 -10.57 11.17
N LEU A 134 -1.50 -9.59 11.44
CA LEU A 134 -1.65 -8.72 12.62
C LEU A 134 -2.91 -7.86 12.53
N LEU A 135 -3.14 -7.21 11.38
CA LEU A 135 -4.34 -6.39 11.14
C LEU A 135 -5.61 -7.23 11.27
N ALA A 136 -5.63 -8.43 10.66
CA ALA A 136 -6.74 -9.37 10.77
C ALA A 136 -7.02 -9.77 12.23
N SER A 137 -5.97 -9.98 13.04
CA SER A 137 -6.11 -10.31 14.46
C SER A 137 -6.70 -9.18 15.32
N THR A 138 -6.63 -7.92 14.87
CA THR A 138 -7.18 -6.77 15.61
C THR A 138 -8.61 -6.40 15.21
N ALA A 139 -9.12 -6.99 14.12
CA ALA A 139 -10.49 -6.76 13.68
C ALA A 139 -11.47 -7.55 14.54
N SER A 140 -12.10 -6.88 15.52
CA SER A 140 -13.18 -7.47 16.31
C SER A 140 -14.44 -7.58 15.47
N VAL A 141 -14.77 -8.79 15.02
CA VAL A 141 -16.01 -9.10 14.28
C VAL A 141 -17.25 -8.80 15.16
N VAL A 142 -17.10 -8.87 16.48
CA VAL A 142 -18.16 -8.62 17.46
C VAL A 142 -18.55 -7.13 17.51
N ASP A 143 -17.57 -6.23 17.43
CA ASP A 143 -17.81 -4.77 17.40
C ASP A 143 -18.46 -4.31 16.09
N LEU A 144 -18.32 -5.11 15.02
CA LEU A 144 -19.00 -4.87 13.76
C LEU A 144 -20.50 -5.15 13.86
N LEU A 145 -20.88 -6.23 14.54
CA LEU A 145 -22.26 -6.68 14.67
C LEU A 145 -23.10 -5.80 15.60
N THR A 146 -22.47 -5.13 16.56
CA THR A 146 -23.14 -4.26 17.53
C THR A 146 -23.46 -2.87 16.98
N ALA A 147 -22.90 -2.50 15.81
CA ALA A 147 -23.03 -1.18 15.22
C ALA A 147 -23.37 -1.23 13.70
N PRO A 148 -24.52 -1.84 13.31
CA PRO A 148 -24.85 -2.15 11.92
C PRO A 148 -24.91 -0.92 10.99
N MET A 149 -25.28 0.25 11.51
CA MET A 149 -25.27 1.50 10.74
C MET A 149 -23.88 1.88 10.23
N TRP A 150 -22.80 1.56 10.95
CA TRP A 150 -21.44 1.88 10.52
C TRP A 150 -20.99 1.01 9.34
N ILE A 151 -21.42 -0.25 9.30
CA ILE A 151 -21.20 -1.12 8.14
C ILE A 151 -21.86 -0.52 6.89
N VAL A 152 -23.09 -0.01 7.03
CA VAL A 152 -23.83 0.61 5.92
C VAL A 152 -23.06 1.83 5.39
N TYR A 153 -22.54 2.69 6.25
CA TYR A 153 -21.71 3.83 5.84
C TYR A 153 -20.41 3.39 5.15
N GLY A 154 -19.71 2.39 5.70
CA GLY A 154 -18.50 1.84 5.09
C GLY A 154 -18.76 1.24 3.70
N LEU A 155 -19.84 0.48 3.57
CA LEU A 155 -20.27 -0.11 2.31
C LEU A 155 -20.69 0.96 1.29
N PHE A 156 -21.35 2.03 1.75
CA PHE A 156 -21.75 3.15 0.90
C PHE A 156 -20.53 3.91 0.33
N ILE A 157 -19.53 4.19 1.18
CA ILE A 157 -18.27 4.81 0.74
C ILE A 157 -17.54 3.91 -0.25
N LEU A 158 -17.46 2.60 0.04
CA LEU A 158 -16.88 1.62 -0.89
C LEU A 158 -17.64 1.58 -2.22
N ALA A 159 -18.98 1.64 -2.19
CA ALA A 159 -19.78 1.67 -3.42
C ALA A 159 -19.50 2.91 -4.27
N ILE A 160 -19.40 4.09 -3.65
CA ILE A 160 -19.00 5.32 -4.35
C ILE A 160 -17.59 5.17 -4.93
N HIS A 161 -16.66 4.64 -4.14
CA HIS A 161 -15.28 4.42 -4.58
C HIS A 161 -15.20 3.49 -5.80
N VAL A 162 -15.95 2.38 -5.78
CA VAL A 162 -16.05 1.45 -6.91
C VAL A 162 -16.67 2.10 -8.12
N ALA A 163 -17.74 2.86 -7.95
CA ALA A 163 -18.39 3.56 -9.05
C ALA A 163 -17.43 4.56 -9.71
N LEU A 164 -16.69 5.34 -8.91
CA LEU A 164 -15.67 6.26 -9.42
C LEU A 164 -14.55 5.52 -10.15
N MET A 165 -14.02 4.45 -9.55
CA MET A 165 -12.98 3.63 -10.18
C MET A 165 -13.45 2.98 -11.49
N PHE A 166 -14.72 2.56 -11.57
CA PHE A 166 -15.30 2.02 -12.80
C PHE A 166 -15.46 3.09 -13.89
N VAL A 167 -15.87 4.31 -13.53
CA VAL A 167 -15.96 5.43 -14.48
C VAL A 167 -14.57 5.79 -15.01
N LEU A 168 -13.57 5.89 -14.12
CA LEU A 168 -12.19 6.17 -14.49
C LEU A 168 -11.62 5.04 -15.36
N SER A 169 -11.84 3.78 -15.01
CA SER A 169 -11.34 2.65 -15.78
C SER A 169 -11.93 2.61 -17.19
N LYS A 170 -13.20 3.00 -17.36
CA LYS A 170 -13.83 3.11 -18.67
C LYS A 170 -13.33 4.30 -19.49
N MET A 171 -12.97 5.41 -18.84
CA MET A 171 -12.43 6.60 -19.51
C MET A 171 -10.98 6.37 -19.97
N PHE A 172 -10.14 5.79 -19.11
CA PHE A 172 -8.72 5.58 -19.35
C PHE A 172 -8.38 4.19 -19.91
N HIS A 173 -9.39 3.33 -20.12
CA HIS A 173 -9.24 1.97 -20.62
C HIS A 173 -8.30 1.12 -19.74
N TRP A 174 -8.48 1.22 -18.42
CA TRP A 174 -7.69 0.47 -17.44
C TRP A 174 -8.27 -0.92 -17.21
N ASP A 175 -7.37 -1.90 -17.08
CA ASP A 175 -7.69 -3.26 -16.69
C ASP A 175 -8.02 -3.37 -15.19
N LEU A 176 -8.64 -4.48 -14.82
CA LEU A 176 -9.02 -4.71 -13.44
C LEU A 176 -7.81 -4.80 -12.50
N CYS A 177 -6.66 -5.29 -12.98
CA CYS A 177 -5.44 -5.38 -12.17
C CYS A 177 -4.96 -4.00 -11.73
N MET A 178 -4.83 -3.06 -12.66
CA MET A 178 -4.40 -1.69 -12.41
C MET A 178 -5.39 -0.97 -11.48
N VAL A 179 -6.70 -1.13 -11.71
CA VAL A 179 -7.74 -0.50 -10.88
C VAL A 179 -7.76 -1.08 -9.46
N SER A 180 -7.65 -2.40 -9.32
CA SER A 180 -7.60 -3.08 -8.01
C SER A 180 -6.37 -2.63 -7.22
N THR A 181 -5.22 -2.59 -7.89
CA THR A 181 -3.93 -2.21 -7.30
C THR A 181 -3.92 -0.74 -6.90
N ALA A 182 -4.43 0.16 -7.76
CA ALA A 182 -4.58 1.58 -7.45
C ALA A 182 -5.56 1.81 -6.29
N SER A 183 -6.68 1.08 -6.26
CA SER A 183 -7.64 1.16 -5.17
C SER A 183 -7.02 0.75 -3.83
N LEU A 184 -6.21 -0.32 -3.81
CA LEU A 184 -5.52 -0.73 -2.59
C LEU A 184 -4.35 0.19 -2.25
N ALA A 185 -3.67 0.80 -3.22
CA ALA A 185 -2.69 1.84 -2.93
C ALA A 185 -3.33 3.06 -2.23
N ASN A 186 -4.61 3.34 -2.49
CA ASN A 186 -5.34 4.45 -1.89
C ASN A 186 -5.99 4.12 -0.54
N ILE A 187 -6.59 2.94 -0.38
CA ILE A 187 -7.35 2.55 0.84
C ILE A 187 -6.53 1.63 1.75
N GLY A 188 -5.70 0.77 1.16
CA GLY A 188 -5.02 -0.34 1.82
C GLY A 188 -3.52 -0.19 2.02
N GLY A 189 -2.94 0.85 1.45
CA GLY A 189 -1.52 1.20 1.56
C GLY A 189 -0.58 0.28 0.77
N SER A 190 0.71 0.48 1.05
CA SER A 190 1.83 -0.19 0.35
C SER A 190 1.90 -1.69 0.57
N ALA A 191 1.22 -2.20 1.58
CA ALA A 191 1.19 -3.61 1.90
C ALA A 191 0.26 -4.39 0.95
N SER A 192 -0.99 -3.98 0.80
CA SER A 192 -1.99 -4.80 0.10
C SER A 192 -2.01 -4.66 -1.42
N ALA A 193 -1.51 -3.55 -1.96
CA ALA A 193 -1.39 -3.36 -3.41
C ALA A 193 -0.54 -4.47 -4.10
N PRO A 194 0.64 -4.85 -3.59
CA PRO A 194 1.40 -6.01 -4.09
C PRO A 194 0.63 -7.34 -4.06
N ILE A 195 -0.16 -7.59 -3.01
CA ILE A 195 -0.90 -8.86 -2.84
C ILE A 195 -1.92 -9.03 -3.96
N VAL A 196 -2.71 -7.98 -4.23
CA VAL A 196 -3.73 -8.08 -5.28
C VAL A 196 -3.08 -8.14 -6.66
N ALA A 197 -1.98 -7.41 -6.89
CA ALA A 197 -1.27 -7.43 -8.16
C ALA A 197 -0.69 -8.82 -8.45
N SER A 198 -0.05 -9.45 -7.46
CA SER A 198 0.51 -10.79 -7.59
C SER A 198 -0.55 -11.88 -7.77
N ALA A 199 -1.78 -11.66 -7.28
CA ALA A 199 -2.91 -12.54 -7.52
C ALA A 199 -3.37 -12.56 -9.00
N TYR A 200 -3.11 -11.50 -9.78
CA TYR A 200 -3.34 -11.50 -11.23
C TYR A 200 -2.17 -12.16 -11.98
N ASN A 201 -0.95 -11.75 -11.67
CA ASN A 201 0.28 -12.35 -12.20
C ASN A 201 1.43 -12.06 -11.23
N PRO A 202 2.25 -13.06 -10.84
CA PRO A 202 3.43 -12.83 -10.00
C PRO A 202 4.36 -11.72 -10.53
N SER A 203 4.50 -11.58 -11.85
CA SER A 203 5.29 -10.52 -12.49
C SER A 203 4.78 -9.10 -12.23
N TYR A 204 3.54 -8.94 -11.75
CA TYR A 204 2.96 -7.63 -11.41
C TYR A 204 3.22 -7.21 -9.96
N ALA A 205 3.79 -8.07 -9.12
CA ALA A 205 4.08 -7.76 -7.72
C ALA A 205 4.92 -6.49 -7.57
N GLY A 206 5.98 -6.34 -8.38
CA GLY A 206 6.84 -5.16 -8.37
C GLY A 206 6.10 -3.86 -8.74
N ILE A 207 5.16 -3.93 -9.68
CA ILE A 207 4.30 -2.78 -10.05
C ILE A 207 3.40 -2.42 -8.86
N GLY A 208 2.82 -3.43 -8.20
CA GLY A 208 2.00 -3.24 -7.00
C GLY A 208 2.76 -2.60 -5.83
N VAL A 209 4.03 -2.97 -5.63
CA VAL A 209 4.91 -2.33 -4.63
C VAL A 209 5.12 -0.86 -4.96
N LEU A 210 5.48 -0.53 -6.21
CA LEU A 210 5.70 0.85 -6.63
C LEU A 210 4.44 1.70 -6.50
N MET A 211 3.30 1.21 -6.97
CA MET A 211 2.01 1.91 -6.84
C MET A 211 1.62 2.11 -5.38
N GLY A 212 1.82 1.10 -4.54
CA GLY A 212 1.51 1.17 -3.11
C GLY A 212 2.38 2.16 -2.35
N VAL A 213 3.70 2.16 -2.59
CA VAL A 213 4.64 3.10 -1.95
C VAL A 213 4.37 4.54 -2.40
N LEU A 214 4.17 4.77 -3.71
CA LEU A 214 3.84 6.09 -4.24
C LEU A 214 2.49 6.58 -3.72
N GLY A 215 1.47 5.72 -3.70
CA GLY A 215 0.15 6.03 -3.14
C GLY A 215 0.23 6.44 -1.68
N ALA A 216 1.00 5.71 -0.86
CA ALA A 216 1.22 6.05 0.55
C ALA A 216 1.98 7.39 0.72
N ALA A 217 3.01 7.64 -0.09
CA ALA A 217 3.74 8.90 -0.06
C ALA A 217 2.83 10.09 -0.39
N VAL A 218 2.10 10.00 -1.51
CA VAL A 218 1.15 11.01 -1.95
C VAL A 218 0.06 11.21 -0.90
N GLY A 219 -0.52 10.13 -0.38
CA GLY A 219 -1.55 10.17 0.66
C GLY A 219 -1.10 10.88 1.93
N ASN A 220 0.14 10.64 2.40
CA ASN A 220 0.68 11.32 3.57
C ASN A 220 0.83 12.83 3.33
N PHE A 221 1.38 13.25 2.20
CA PHE A 221 1.55 14.67 1.90
C PHE A 221 0.20 15.40 1.74
N PHE A 222 -0.75 14.83 0.99
CA PHE A 222 -2.08 15.40 0.82
C PHE A 222 -2.88 15.39 2.13
N GLY A 223 -2.75 14.34 2.95
CA GLY A 223 -3.41 14.24 4.26
C GLY A 223 -2.96 15.36 5.20
N ILE A 224 -1.65 15.60 5.29
CA ILE A 224 -1.11 16.74 6.05
C ILE A 224 -1.62 18.06 5.47
N GLY A 225 -1.61 18.22 4.14
CA GLY A 225 -2.09 19.44 3.47
C GLY A 225 -3.56 19.75 3.77
N ILE A 226 -4.44 18.77 3.64
CA ILE A 226 -5.88 18.92 3.96
C ILE A 226 -6.08 19.16 5.45
N GLY A 227 -5.32 18.50 6.31
CA GLY A 227 -5.35 18.74 7.76
C GLY A 227 -5.02 20.19 8.12
N GLN A 228 -4.05 20.80 7.44
CA GLN A 228 -3.73 22.23 7.60
C GLN A 228 -4.88 23.13 7.12
N ILE A 229 -5.48 22.83 5.96
CA ILE A 229 -6.62 23.61 5.43
C ILE A 229 -7.81 23.56 6.38
N LEU A 230 -8.14 22.39 6.92
CA LEU A 230 -9.24 22.23 7.88
C LEU A 230 -8.97 23.01 9.17
N LYS A 231 -7.74 23.03 9.68
CA LYS A 231 -7.35 23.81 10.86
C LYS A 231 -7.42 25.33 10.61
N MET A 232 -7.22 25.80 9.38
CA MET A 232 -7.40 27.22 9.03
C MET A 232 -8.88 27.64 8.92
N LEU A 233 -9.78 26.67 8.70
CA LEU A 233 -11.22 26.89 8.59
C LEU A 233 -11.97 26.72 9.93
N SER A 234 -11.31 26.19 10.96
CA SER A 234 -11.83 26.02 12.33
C SER A 234 -11.39 27.15 13.25
#